data_AF-I4C684-F1
#
_entry.id   AF-I4C684-F1
#
_cell.length_a   1.000
_cell.length_b   1.000
_cell.length_c   1.000
_cell.angle_alpha   90.00
_cell.angle_beta   90.00
_cell.angle_gamma   90.00
#
_symmetry.space_group_name_H-M   'P 1'
#
loop_
_entity.id
_entity.type
_entity.pdbx_description
1 polymer ?
#
loop_
_entity_poly.entity_id
_entity_poly.type
_entity_poly.pdbx_seq_one_letter_code
_entity_poly.pdbx_strand_id
1 'polypeptide(L)' 'MASQKKTNPIQIQKYLKGMNYPAQKKDLVQHAKGQNAPEDIMAVLKNLPDSEYKRPTDVAKGVSQIQ' A
#
# COMPACT_ATOMS: atom_id res chain seq x y z
N MET A 1 -20.30 5.13 18.13
CA MET A 1 -18.89 5.22 17.66
C MET A 1 -18.47 3.84 17.16
N ALA A 2 -18.61 3.57 15.86
CA ALA A 2 -18.32 2.25 15.30
C ALA A 2 -17.20 2.34 14.26
N SER A 3 -16.04 1.81 14.65
CA SER A 3 -15.04 1.08 13.86
C SER A 3 -15.04 1.29 12.35
N GLN A 4 -14.21 2.22 11.86
CA GLN A 4 -13.58 2.06 10.56
C GLN A 4 -12.14 1.54 10.75
N LYS A 5 -12.04 0.27 11.15
CA LYS A 5 -10.86 -0.57 10.90
C LYS A 5 -10.81 -0.89 9.41
N LYS A 6 -10.51 0.11 8.60
CA LYS A 6 -10.44 0.00 7.14
C LYS A 6 -9.10 0.63 6.77
N THR A 7 -8.09 -0.22 6.58
CA THR A 7 -6.73 0.08 6.06
C THR A 7 -6.40 1.56 5.86
N ASN A 8 -5.70 2.17 6.80
CA ASN A 8 -5.34 3.58 6.68
C ASN A 8 -4.17 3.74 5.68
N PRO A 9 -4.28 4.60 4.65
CA PRO A 9 -3.19 4.93 3.72
C PRO A 9 -1.86 5.27 4.41
N ILE A 10 -1.93 5.91 5.58
CA ILE A 10 -0.77 6.27 6.41
C ILE A 10 -0.04 5.02 6.93
N GLN A 11 -0.77 3.97 7.31
CA GLN A 11 -0.16 2.72 7.75
C GLN A 11 0.55 2.04 6.58
N ILE A 12 -0.07 1.99 5.40
CA ILE A 12 0.52 1.43 4.19
C ILE A 12 1.83 2.17 3.84
N GLN A 13 1.80 3.51 3.87
CA GLN A 13 2.99 4.32 3.64
C GLN A 13 4.13 3.98 4.60
N LYS A 14 3.81 3.65 5.87
CA LYS A 14 4.80 3.24 6.87
C LYS A 14 5.45 1.91 6.52
N TYR A 15 4.69 0.93 6.04
CA TYR A 15 5.20 -0.39 5.62
C TYR A 15 6.02 -0.32 4.33
N LEU A 16 5.71 0.64 3.45
CA LEU A 16 6.42 0.86 2.18
C LEU A 16 7.54 1.91 2.28
N LYS A 17 7.81 2.40 3.49
CA LYS A 17 8.90 3.34 3.76
C LYS A 17 10.23 2.60 3.67
N GLY A 18 11.19 3.17 2.95
CA GLY A 18 12.51 2.56 2.75
C GLY A 18 12.58 1.59 1.56
N MET A 19 11.52 1.48 0.77
CA MET A 19 11.61 0.83 -0.54
C MET A 19 12.38 1.70 -1.52
N ASN A 20 13.15 1.08 -2.41
CA ASN A 20 13.75 1.76 -3.54
C ASN A 20 12.68 1.99 -4.62
N TYR A 21 12.45 3.26 -4.94
CA TYR A 21 11.55 3.65 -6.02
C TYR A 21 12.37 4.03 -7.26
N PRO A 22 11.84 3.83 -8.48
CA PRO A 22 10.48 3.39 -8.83
C PRO A 22 10.22 1.90 -8.52
N ALA A 23 8.99 1.59 -8.11
CA ALA A 23 8.53 0.23 -7.80
C ALA A 23 7.18 -0.05 -8.46
N GLN A 24 6.97 -1.28 -8.94
CA GLN A 24 5.69 -1.70 -9.51
C GLN A 24 4.76 -2.24 -8.43
N LYS A 25 3.46 -2.34 -8.75
CA LYS A 25 2.45 -2.93 -7.86
C LYS A 25 2.90 -4.25 -7.22
N LYS A 26 3.49 -5.15 -8.02
CA LYS A 26 4.00 -6.45 -7.55
C LYS A 26 5.08 -6.31 -6.48
N ASP A 27 5.98 -5.34 -6.63
CA ASP A 27 7.06 -5.07 -5.68
C ASP A 27 6.49 -4.49 -4.38
N LEU A 28 5.47 -3.64 -4.48
CA LEU A 28 4.73 -3.12 -3.33
C LEU A 28 4.09 -4.25 -2.52
N VAL A 29 3.42 -5.19 -3.20
CA VAL A 29 2.78 -6.34 -2.57
C VAL A 29 3.82 -7.26 -1.92
N GLN A 30 4.93 -7.54 -2.61
CA GLN A 30 6.01 -8.38 -2.08
C GLN A 30 6.68 -7.74 -0.85
N HIS A 31 7.00 -6.44 -0.93
CA HIS A 31 7.61 -5.73 0.19
C HIS A 31 6.67 -5.64 1.38
N ALA A 32 5.39 -5.29 1.15
CA ALA A 32 4.38 -5.27 2.21
C ALA A 32 4.21 -6.65 2.85
N LYS A 33 4.21 -7.73 2.05
CA LYS A 33 4.16 -9.11 2.55
C LYS A 33 5.36 -9.44 3.43
N GLY A 34 6.58 -9.05 3.03
CA GLY A 34 7.79 -9.22 3.84
C GLY A 34 7.76 -8.44 5.15
N GLN A 35 7.08 -7.30 5.16
CA GLN A 35 6.90 -6.44 6.34
C GLN A 35 5.73 -6.89 7.25
N ASN A 36 5.19 -8.10 7.04
CA ASN A 36 4.02 -8.62 7.74
C ASN A 36 2.81 -7.67 7.68
N ALA A 37 2.59 -7.06 6.52
CA ALA A 37 1.42 -6.21 6.33
C ALA A 37 0.12 -7.03 6.51
N PRO A 38 -0.90 -6.47 7.18
CA PRO A 38 -2.21 -7.10 7.31
C PRO A 38 -2.82 -7.51 5.96
N GLU A 39 -3.66 -8.56 5.98
CA GLU A 39 -4.35 -9.02 4.77
C GLU A 39 -5.17 -7.93 4.11
N ASP A 40 -5.81 -7.05 4.89
CA ASP A 40 -6.55 -5.92 4.34
C ASP A 40 -5.64 -5.00 3.50
N ILE A 41 -4.42 -4.71 3.99
CA ILE A 41 -3.44 -3.89 3.24
C ILE A 41 -3.02 -4.62 1.97
N MET A 42 -2.73 -5.92 2.06
CA MET A 42 -2.36 -6.72 0.90
C MET A 42 -3.48 -6.78 -0.14
N ALA A 43 -4.73 -6.86 0.28
CA ALA A 43 -5.89 -6.85 -0.60
C ALA A 43 -6.01 -5.52 -1.36
N VAL A 44 -5.84 -4.39 -0.67
CA VAL A 44 -5.88 -3.08 -1.34
C VAL A 44 -4.68 -2.89 -2.28
N LEU A 45 -3.48 -3.29 -1.86
CA LEU A 45 -2.28 -3.23 -2.73
C LEU A 45 -2.42 -4.10 -3.99
N LYS A 46 -3.11 -5.24 -3.91
CA LYS A 46 -3.40 -6.09 -5.08
C LYS A 46 -4.43 -5.45 -6.03
N ASN A 47 -5.38 -4.69 -5.47
CA ASN A 47 -6.40 -3.94 -6.21
C ASN A 47 -5.89 -2.63 -6.83
N LEU A 48 -4.68 -2.19 -6.49
CA LEU A 48 -4.06 -1.04 -7.15
C LEU A 48 -3.94 -1.28 -8.67
N PRO A 49 -4.03 -0.22 -9.48
CA PRO A 49 -3.68 -0.31 -10.89
C PRO A 49 -2.22 -0.71 -11.05
N ASP A 50 -1.92 -1.45 -12.12
CA ASP A 50 -0.54 -1.77 -12.45
C ASP A 50 0.13 -0.49 -12.98
N SER A 51 0.79 0.21 -12.08
CA SER A 51 1.42 1.50 -12.33
C SER A 51 2.77 1.57 -11.64
N GLU A 52 3.64 2.39 -12.20
CA GLU A 52 4.93 2.70 -11.59
C GLU A 52 4.72 3.73 -10.49
N TYR A 53 4.96 3.30 -9.26
CA TYR A 53 4.94 4.19 -8.11
C TYR A 53 6.35 4.72 -7.91
N LYS A 54 6.50 6.04 -7.85
CA LYS A 54 7.80 6.70 -7.67
C LYS A 54 8.07 7.08 -6.23
N ARG A 55 7.03 7.10 -5.40
CA ARG A 55 7.12 7.49 -4.00
C ARG A 55 6.12 6.69 -3.14
N PRO A 56 6.42 6.52 -1.84
CA PRO A 56 5.46 5.91 -0.90
C PRO A 56 4.14 6.68 -0.83
N THR A 57 4.21 8.00 -1.01
CA THR A 57 3.03 8.89 -1.03
C THR A 57 2.12 8.62 -2.22
N ASP A 58 2.66 8.18 -3.37
CA ASP A 58 1.86 7.89 -4.56
C ASP A 58 1.05 6.61 -4.35
N VAL A 59 1.64 5.62 -3.68
CA VAL A 59 0.92 4.40 -3.28
C VAL A 59 -0.20 4.73 -2.29
N ALA A 60 0.12 5.51 -1.24
CA ALA A 60 -0.87 5.91 -0.26
C ALA A 60 -2.04 6.65 -0.91
N LYS A 61 -1.77 7.57 -1.85
CA LYS A 61 -2.81 8.24 -2.64
C LYS A 61 -3.63 7.28 -3.49
N GLY A 62 -2.98 6.34 -4.17
CA GLY A 62 -3.66 5.33 -4.98
C GLY A 62 -4.59 4.46 -4.15
N VAL A 63 -4.16 4.06 -2.95
CA VAL A 63 -4.99 3.30 -2.00
C VAL A 63 -6.19 4.13 -1.54
N SER A 64 -5.97 5.40 -1.15
CA SER A 64 -7.07 6.30 -0.75
C SER A 64 -8.14 6.51 -1.82
N GLN A 65 -7.80 6.32 -3.10
CA GLN A 65 -8.76 6.46 -4.20
C GLN A 65 -9.60 5.21 -4.44
N ILE A 66 -9.19 4.04 -3.92
CA ILE A 66 -9.88 2.75 -4.15
C ILE A 66 -10.83 2.42 -2.99
N GLN A 67 -10.65 3.06 -1.84
CA GLN A 67 -11.32 2.75 -0.58
C GLN A 67 -12.54 3.63 -0.29
#